data_AF-A0A329H9Z4-F1
#
_entry.id   AF-A0A329H9Z4-F1
#
_cell.length_a   1.000
_cell.length_b   1.000
_cell.length_c   1.000
_cell.angle_alpha   90.00
_cell.angle_beta   90.00
_cell.angle_gamma   90.00
#
_symmetry.space_group_name_H-M   'P 1'
#
loop_
_entity.id
_entity.type
_entity.pdbx_description
1 polymer ?
#
loop_
_entity_poly.entity_id
_entity_poly.type
_entity_poly.pdbx_seq_one_letter_code
_entity_poly.pdbx_strand_id
1 'polypeptide(L)'
;MNTENNFAHLYSEFSLKPDLPVLVERCKLLVEILLDCNSLPQTQPVCRCLGAYLDAVKEGLAESMSDFRVVEFEDEQPQHKEWLLDDTETKCDYCRALNHVLLISHFDRDMLPHLTGLLHDITHSMADDMVVPRCQNTVVHLIP
;
A
#
# COMPACT_ATOMS: atom_id res chain seq x y z
N MET A 1 7.31 -6.39 32.90
CA MET A 1 8.07 -6.23 31.63
C MET A 1 7.97 -7.55 30.89
N ASN A 2 7.22 -7.59 29.79
CA ASN A 2 7.20 -8.63 28.73
C ASN A 2 6.16 -8.20 27.68
N THR A 3 6.42 -7.06 27.02
CA THR A 3 5.54 -6.51 25.97
C THR A 3 5.99 -6.92 24.58
N GLU A 4 7.19 -7.51 24.46
CA GLU A 4 7.85 -7.76 23.16
C GLU A 4 7.35 -9.04 22.45
N ASN A 5 6.81 -10.04 23.17
CA ASN A 5 6.35 -11.30 22.57
C ASN A 5 4.88 -11.34 22.13
N ASN A 6 4.08 -10.30 22.40
CA ASN A 6 2.66 -10.29 22.04
C ASN A 6 2.37 -9.74 20.63
N PHE A 7 3.26 -8.92 20.07
CA PHE A 7 3.05 -8.32 18.74
C PHE A 7 3.14 -9.34 17.61
N ALA A 8 3.96 -10.39 17.75
CA ALA A 8 4.07 -11.46 16.77
C ALA A 8 2.75 -12.25 16.59
N HIS A 9 1.87 -12.25 17.60
CA HIS A 9 0.56 -12.89 17.53
C HIS A 9 -0.56 -11.97 16.99
N LEU A 10 -0.36 -10.65 16.98
CA LEU A 10 -1.41 -9.70 16.56
C LEU A 10 -1.68 -9.73 15.05
N TYR A 11 -0.76 -10.31 14.29
CA TYR A 11 -0.87 -10.41 12.83
C TYR A 11 -0.54 -11.82 12.33
N SER A 12 -1.12 -12.85 12.95
CA SER A 12 -0.99 -14.25 12.49
C SER A 12 -1.37 -14.43 11.00
N GLU A 13 -2.17 -13.51 10.46
CA GLU A 13 -2.51 -13.42 9.04
C GLU A 13 -1.30 -13.14 8.12
N PHE A 14 -0.24 -12.47 8.59
CA PHE A 14 1.01 -12.37 7.81
C PHE A 14 1.72 -13.72 7.69
N SER A 15 1.49 -14.66 8.61
CA SER A 15 2.08 -16.00 8.50
C SER A 15 1.57 -16.77 7.27
N LEU A 16 0.47 -16.33 6.68
CA LEU A 16 -0.10 -16.92 5.47
C LEU A 16 0.49 -16.35 4.18
N LYS A 17 1.41 -15.37 4.27
CA LYS A 17 1.97 -14.63 3.11
C LYS A 17 0.86 -14.17 2.14
N PRO A 18 -0.02 -13.25 2.57
CA PRO A 18 -1.05 -12.71 1.69
C PRO A 18 -0.43 -12.10 0.42
N ASP A 19 -1.15 -12.18 -0.69
CA ASP A 19 -0.72 -11.57 -1.94
C ASP A 19 -0.80 -10.03 -1.87
N LEU A 20 -0.13 -9.37 -2.81
CA LEU A 20 -0.01 -7.91 -2.83
C LEU A 20 -1.38 -7.19 -2.86
N PRO A 21 -2.38 -7.63 -3.67
CA PRO A 21 -3.71 -7.01 -3.64
C PRO A 21 -4.40 -7.12 -2.29
N VAL A 22 -4.30 -8.26 -1.59
CA VAL A 22 -4.88 -8.42 -0.25
C VAL A 22 -4.19 -7.50 0.76
N LEU A 23 -2.86 -7.36 0.69
CA LEU A 23 -2.11 -6.46 1.55
C LEU A 23 -2.54 -4.99 1.36
N VAL A 24 -2.72 -4.55 0.11
CA VAL A 24 -3.16 -3.18 -0.19
C VAL A 24 -4.60 -2.93 0.25
N GLU A 25 -5.50 -3.89 0.06
CA GLU A 25 -6.89 -3.77 0.55
C GLU A 25 -6.94 -3.69 2.09
N ARG A 26 -6.05 -4.40 2.79
CA ARG A 26 -5.91 -4.27 4.25
C ARG A 26 -5.42 -2.88 4.66
N CYS A 27 -4.48 -2.29 3.93
CA CYS A 27 -4.06 -0.91 4.16
C CYS A 27 -5.25 0.04 4.04
N LYS A 28 -6.05 -0.10 2.98
CA LYS A 28 -7.25 0.71 2.73
C LYS A 28 -8.26 0.62 3.89
N LEU A 29 -8.60 -0.58 4.34
CA LEU A 29 -9.49 -0.78 5.50
C LEU A 29 -8.96 -0.12 6.78
N LEU A 30 -7.65 -0.21 7.04
CA LEU A 30 -7.05 0.41 8.21
C LEU A 30 -7.11 1.93 8.15
N VAL A 31 -6.97 2.51 6.96
CA VAL A 31 -7.07 3.96 6.78
C VAL A 31 -8.52 4.45 6.90
N GLU A 32 -9.51 3.68 6.45
CA GLU A 32 -10.93 3.98 6.75
C GLU A 32 -11.19 4.03 8.26
N ILE A 33 -10.69 3.05 9.02
CA ILE A 33 -10.78 3.05 10.49
C ILE A 33 -10.05 4.27 11.08
N LEU A 34 -8.96 4.71 10.44
CA LEU A 34 -8.20 5.87 10.88
C LEU A 34 -8.96 7.19 10.70
N LEU A 35 -9.81 7.31 9.67
CA LEU A 35 -10.68 8.47 9.47
C LEU A 35 -11.71 8.62 10.60
N ASP A 36 -12.18 7.50 11.16
CA ASP A 36 -13.11 7.49 12.29
C ASP A 36 -12.43 7.78 13.65
N CYS A 37 -11.10 7.77 13.69
CA CYS A 37 -10.34 8.06 14.91
C CYS A 37 -10.35 9.56 15.21
N ASN A 38 -10.89 9.93 16.38
CA ASN A 38 -11.04 11.33 16.79
C ASN A 38 -9.97 11.79 17.80
N SER A 39 -9.01 10.92 18.12
CA SER A 39 -7.97 11.20 19.11
C SER A 39 -6.70 10.37 18.89
N LEU A 40 -5.55 10.93 19.26
CA LEU A 40 -4.25 10.28 19.14
C LEU A 40 -4.17 8.88 19.77
N PRO A 41 -4.74 8.61 20.96
CA PRO A 41 -4.70 7.27 21.55
C PRO A 41 -5.43 6.20 20.72
N GLN A 42 -6.45 6.58 19.95
CA GLN A 42 -7.16 5.70 19.02
C GLN A 42 -6.37 5.50 17.72
N THR A 43 -5.75 6.57 17.22
CA THR A 43 -4.95 6.59 15.99
C THR A 43 -3.70 5.70 16.10
N GLN A 44 -2.99 5.72 17.23
CA GLN A 44 -1.72 5.01 17.42
C GLN A 44 -1.73 3.50 17.14
N PRO A 45 -2.65 2.69 17.71
CA PRO A 45 -2.68 1.26 17.41
C PRO A 45 -2.96 0.97 15.93
N VAL A 46 -3.82 1.77 15.30
CA VAL A 46 -4.15 1.64 13.87
C VAL A 46 -2.94 2.00 13.00
N CYS A 47 -2.24 3.09 13.28
CA CYS A 47 -1.01 3.47 12.58
C CYS A 47 0.10 2.41 12.71
N ARG A 48 0.23 1.76 13.87
CA ARG A 48 1.21 0.66 14.05
C ARG A 48 0.88 -0.53 13.16
N CYS A 49 -0.40 -0.90 13.11
CA CYS A 49 -0.90 -1.97 12.25
C CYS A 49 -0.67 -1.62 10.78
N LEU A 50 -1.09 -0.43 10.37
CA LEU A 50 -0.91 0.06 9.00
C LEU A 50 0.57 0.09 8.60
N GLY A 51 1.47 0.49 9.50
CA GLY A 51 2.91 0.46 9.26
C GLY A 51 3.42 -0.93 8.90
N ALA A 52 3.02 -1.96 9.65
CA ALA A 52 3.40 -3.34 9.36
C ALA A 52 2.89 -3.82 7.99
N TYR A 53 1.65 -3.47 7.64
CA TYR A 53 1.09 -3.79 6.32
C TYR A 53 1.79 -3.06 5.18
N LEU A 54 2.09 -1.77 5.34
CA LEU A 54 2.81 -0.99 4.33
C LEU A 54 4.24 -1.50 4.14
N ASP A 55 4.91 -1.96 5.20
CA ASP A 55 6.22 -2.60 5.08
C ASP A 55 6.14 -3.92 4.28
N ALA A 56 5.10 -4.73 4.52
CA ALA A 56 4.85 -5.95 3.76
C ALA A 56 4.48 -5.66 2.28
N VAL A 57 3.71 -4.61 2.01
CA VAL A 57 3.42 -4.14 0.63
C VAL A 57 4.72 -3.74 -0.07
N LYS A 58 5.60 -2.99 0.61
CA LYS A 58 6.89 -2.57 0.06
C LYS A 58 7.78 -3.77 -0.27
N GLU A 59 7.83 -4.78 0.61
CA GLU A 59 8.56 -6.03 0.36
C GLU A 59 7.98 -6.77 -0.85
N GLY A 60 6.66 -6.94 -0.92
CA GLY A 60 6.00 -7.61 -2.04
C GLY A 60 6.18 -6.88 -3.38
N LEU A 61 6.20 -5.55 -3.40
CA LEU A 61 6.53 -4.76 -4.59
C LEU A 61 7.97 -4.98 -5.05
N ALA A 62 8.93 -4.99 -4.12
CA ALA A 62 10.33 -5.21 -4.43
C ALA A 62 10.59 -6.64 -4.96
N GLU A 63 9.95 -7.65 -4.35
CA GLU A 63 9.98 -9.04 -4.85
C GLU A 63 9.41 -9.12 -6.27
N SER A 64 8.23 -8.51 -6.50
CA SER A 64 7.60 -8.52 -7.82
C SER A 64 8.46 -7.87 -8.90
N MET A 65 9.24 -6.83 -8.58
CA MET A 65 10.15 -6.20 -9.54
C MET A 65 11.42 -7.01 -9.82
N SER A 66 11.84 -7.87 -8.89
CA SER A 66 13.03 -8.70 -9.07
C SER A 66 12.90 -9.71 -10.22
N ASP A 67 11.67 -10.18 -10.48
CA ASP A 67 11.35 -11.11 -11.58
C ASP A 67 11.41 -10.45 -12.97
N PHE A 68 11.28 -9.13 -13.08
CA PHE A 68 11.27 -8.39 -14.36
C PHE A 68 12.60 -7.71 -14.70
N ARG A 69 13.61 -7.81 -13.83
CA ARG A 69 14.89 -7.09 -13.97
C ARG A 69 15.90 -7.71 -14.95
N VAL A 70 15.48 -8.67 -15.77
CA VAL A 70 16.34 -9.36 -16.75
C VAL A 70 15.73 -9.30 -18.15
N VAL A 71 15.67 -8.10 -18.76
CA VAL A 71 15.99 -7.99 -20.19
C VAL A 71 16.60 -6.60 -20.47
N GLU A 72 17.91 -6.55 -20.66
CA GLU A 72 18.57 -5.47 -21.40
C GLU A 72 18.15 -5.62 -22.87
N PHE A 73 17.20 -4.81 -23.34
CA PHE A 73 16.97 -4.66 -24.77
C PHE A 73 17.80 -3.47 -25.26
N GLU A 74 18.86 -3.79 -26.00
CA GLU A 74 19.53 -2.84 -26.90
C GLU A 74 18.53 -2.35 -27.96
N ASP A 75 18.57 -1.04 -28.21
CA ASP A 75 17.96 -0.32 -29.34
C ASP A 75 16.45 -0.53 -29.57
N GLU A 76 15.60 0.24 -28.88
CA GLU A 76 14.57 1.09 -29.50
C GLU A 76 14.24 2.27 -28.54
N GLN A 77 14.12 3.49 -29.07
CA GLN A 77 13.87 4.72 -28.30
C GLN A 77 12.67 4.56 -27.36
N PRO A 78 12.78 4.96 -26.06
CA PRO A 78 11.70 4.76 -25.12
C PRO A 78 10.59 5.76 -25.43
N GLN A 79 9.56 5.32 -26.14
CA GLN A 79 8.26 5.95 -25.99
C GLN A 79 7.90 5.79 -24.51
N HIS A 80 7.78 6.92 -23.81
CA HIS A 80 7.39 7.06 -22.42
C HIS A 80 6.15 6.20 -22.10
N LYS A 81 6.34 4.92 -21.81
CA LYS A 81 5.41 4.13 -21.03
C LYS A 81 5.72 4.53 -19.60
N GLU A 82 4.94 5.47 -19.07
CA GLU A 82 4.72 5.63 -17.64
C GLU A 82 4.58 4.21 -17.05
N TRP A 83 5.59 3.78 -16.32
CA TRP A 83 5.55 2.50 -15.64
C TRP A 83 4.50 2.66 -14.54
N LEU A 84 3.33 2.04 -14.74
CA LEU A 84 2.18 2.05 -13.81
C LEU A 84 2.57 1.68 -12.35
N LEU A 85 3.71 0.99 -12.17
CA LEU A 85 4.24 0.51 -10.88
C LEU A 85 5.27 1.44 -10.22
N ASP A 86 5.94 2.33 -10.98
CA ASP A 86 6.80 3.39 -10.40
C ASP A 86 5.94 4.37 -9.57
N ASP A 87 4.69 4.54 -9.98
CA ASP A 87 3.69 5.32 -9.25
C ASP A 87 3.23 4.60 -7.97
N THR A 88 2.96 3.29 -8.03
CA THR A 88 2.52 2.52 -6.85
C THR A 88 3.61 2.40 -5.77
N GLU A 89 4.86 2.13 -6.13
CA GLU A 89 5.95 2.08 -5.15
C GLU A 89 6.16 3.44 -4.46
N THR A 90 6.10 4.52 -5.24
CA THR A 90 6.18 5.89 -4.73
C THR A 90 5.00 6.21 -3.80
N LYS A 91 3.77 5.83 -4.17
CA LYS A 91 2.58 5.95 -3.31
C LYS A 91 2.75 5.18 -2.00
N CYS A 92 3.29 3.96 -2.05
CA CYS A 92 3.59 3.17 -0.85
C CYS A 92 4.57 3.90 0.08
N ASP A 93 5.63 4.50 -0.47
CA ASP A 93 6.59 5.27 0.32
C ASP A 93 5.99 6.55 0.91
N TYR A 94 5.10 7.23 0.18
CA TYR A 94 4.33 8.36 0.73
C TYR A 94 3.41 7.93 1.88
N CYS A 95 2.69 6.82 1.71
CA CYS A 95 1.87 6.26 2.79
C CYS A 95 2.71 5.92 4.03
N ARG A 96 3.91 5.33 3.85
CA ARG A 96 4.83 5.02 4.96
C ARG A 96 5.33 6.28 5.67
N ALA A 97 5.76 7.28 4.92
CA ALA A 97 6.22 8.55 5.47
C ALA A 97 5.10 9.27 6.26
N LEU A 98 3.89 9.33 5.69
CA LEU A 98 2.75 9.98 6.33
C LEU A 98 2.26 9.22 7.56
N ASN A 99 2.19 7.89 7.49
CA ASN A 99 1.88 7.04 8.64
C ASN A 99 2.93 7.20 9.76
N HIS A 100 4.20 7.37 9.40
CA HIS A 100 5.25 7.65 10.38
C HIS A 100 5.02 9.00 11.08
N VAL A 101 4.67 10.06 10.33
CA VAL A 101 4.30 11.36 10.91
C VAL A 101 3.16 11.21 11.91
N LEU A 102 2.09 10.48 11.54
CA LEU A 102 0.96 10.22 12.42
C LEU A 102 1.33 9.44 13.69
N LEU A 103 2.36 8.60 13.63
CA LEU A 103 2.79 7.76 14.75
C LEU A 103 3.69 8.50 15.76
N ILE A 104 4.61 9.33 15.27
CA ILE A 104 5.71 9.86 16.09
C ILE A 104 5.75 11.39 16.23
N SER A 105 4.98 12.12 15.42
CA SER A 105 5.05 13.59 15.43
C SER A 105 4.02 14.21 16.36
N HIS A 106 4.36 15.39 16.87
CA HIS A 106 3.38 16.29 17.47
C HIS A 106 2.82 17.19 16.37
N PHE A 107 1.51 17.14 16.18
CA PHE A 107 0.78 17.99 15.24
C PHE A 107 -0.46 18.55 15.92
N ASP A 108 -0.93 19.69 15.42
CA ASP A 108 -2.13 20.33 15.95
C ASP A 108 -3.35 19.45 15.67
N ARG A 109 -4.37 19.57 16.53
CA ARG A 109 -5.61 18.79 16.40
C ARG A 109 -6.27 18.99 15.03
N ASP A 110 -6.14 20.18 14.46
CA ASP A 110 -6.72 20.54 13.17
C ASP A 110 -5.98 19.90 11.98
N MET A 111 -4.72 19.46 12.17
CA MET A 111 -3.95 18.77 11.14
C MET A 111 -4.34 17.30 11.01
N LEU A 112 -4.81 16.66 12.09
CA LEU A 112 -5.11 15.22 12.12
C LEU A 112 -6.05 14.80 10.97
N PRO A 113 -7.21 15.45 10.73
CA PRO A 113 -8.12 15.05 9.65
C PRO A 113 -7.51 15.23 8.26
N HIS A 114 -6.59 16.18 8.09
CA HIS A 114 -5.93 16.43 6.81
C HIS A 114 -4.84 15.38 6.53
N LEU A 115 -4.10 14.99 7.56
CA LEU A 115 -3.08 13.94 7.45
C LEU A 115 -3.73 12.57 7.21
N THR A 116 -4.82 12.24 7.93
CA THR A 116 -5.55 10.98 7.71
C THR A 116 -6.30 10.98 6.38
N GLY A 117 -6.86 12.11 5.96
CA GLY A 117 -7.48 12.27 4.63
C GLY A 117 -6.48 12.12 3.48
N LEU A 118 -5.30 12.73 3.57
CA LEU A 118 -4.26 12.55 2.55
C LEU A 118 -3.79 11.08 2.49
N LEU A 119 -3.64 10.43 3.65
CA LEU A 119 -3.28 9.02 3.71
C LEU A 119 -4.35 8.13 3.06
N HIS A 120 -5.62 8.47 3.26
CA HIS A 120 -6.76 7.82 2.60
C HIS A 120 -6.64 7.93 1.08
N ASP A 121 -6.48 9.14 0.55
CA ASP A 121 -6.48 9.38 -0.90
C ASP A 121 -5.34 8.63 -1.60
N ILE A 122 -4.13 8.66 -1.02
CA ILE A 122 -2.97 7.96 -1.58
C ILE A 122 -3.16 6.44 -1.47
N THR A 123 -3.69 5.93 -0.35
CA THR A 123 -3.91 4.49 -0.14
C THR A 123 -4.96 3.93 -1.09
N HIS A 124 -6.06 4.67 -1.35
CA HIS A 124 -7.05 4.27 -2.35
C HIS A 124 -6.49 4.33 -3.76
N SER A 125 -5.74 5.37 -4.12
CA SER A 125 -5.08 5.43 -5.42
C SER A 125 -4.12 4.26 -5.63
N MET A 126 -3.37 3.87 -4.60
CA MET A 126 -2.51 2.69 -4.61
C MET A 126 -3.30 1.39 -4.78
N ALA A 127 -4.50 1.29 -4.19
CA ALA A 127 -5.39 0.14 -4.35
C ALA A 127 -5.98 0.05 -5.75
N ASP A 128 -6.35 1.19 -6.35
CA ASP A 128 -6.89 1.25 -7.69
C ASP A 128 -5.87 0.77 -8.74
N ASP A 129 -4.57 1.07 -8.55
CA ASP A 129 -3.48 0.56 -9.42
C ASP A 129 -3.38 -0.97 -9.41
N MET A 130 -3.80 -1.62 -8.31
CA MET A 130 -3.77 -3.09 -8.16
C MET A 130 -4.97 -3.77 -8.83
N VAL A 131 -6.02 -3.02 -9.14
CA VAL A 131 -7.17 -3.53 -9.89
C VAL A 131 -6.80 -3.58 -11.36
N VAL A 132 -6.24 -4.72 -11.80
CA VAL A 132 -6.05 -4.97 -13.23
C VAL A 132 -7.42 -4.84 -13.92
N PRO A 133 -7.58 -3.99 -14.95
CA PRO A 133 -8.79 -4.00 -15.76
C PRO A 133 -8.94 -5.42 -16.29
N ARG A 134 -9.97 -6.15 -15.85
CA ARG A 134 -10.30 -7.44 -16.47
C ARG A 134 -10.42 -7.16 -17.95
N CYS A 135 -9.49 -7.67 -18.76
CA CYS A 135 -9.51 -7.54 -20.21
C CYS A 135 -10.95 -7.78 -20.67
N GLN A 136 -11.56 -6.74 -21.23
CA GLN A 136 -12.83 -6.86 -21.92
C GLN A 136 -12.63 -7.97 -22.95
N ASN A 137 -13.41 -9.04 -22.80
CA ASN A 137 -13.40 -10.25 -23.60
C ASN A 137 -12.86 -10.01 -25.02
N THR A 138 -11.72 -10.62 -25.34
CA THR A 138 -11.29 -10.77 -26.73
C THR A 138 -12.39 -11.55 -27.45
N VAL A 139 -13.25 -10.84 -28.17
CA VAL A 139 -14.22 -11.47 -29.07
C VAL A 139 -13.39 -12.02 -30.23
N VAL A 140 -13.03 -13.30 -30.13
CA VAL A 140 -12.44 -14.05 -31.23
C VAL A 140 -13.55 -14.26 -32.26
N HIS A 141 -13.61 -13.37 -33.25
CA HIS A 141 -14.39 -13.64 -34.46
C HIS A 141 -13.61 -14.66 -35.30
N LEU A 142 -14.00 -15.94 -35.19
CA LEU A 142 -13.66 -16.95 -36.19
C LEU A 142 -14.50 -16.67 -37.44
N ILE A 143 -13.83 -16.24 -38.51
CA ILE A 143 -14.44 -16.11 -39.84
C ILE A 143 -14.35 -17.48 -40.53
N PRO A 144 -15.47 -18.07 -41.01
CA PRO A 144 -15.47 -19.32 -41.77
C PRO A 144 -14.94 -19.17 -43.20
#